data_AF-A0A2G9QAD0-F1
#
_entry.id   AF-A0A2G9QAD0-F1
#
_cell.length_a   1.000
_cell.length_b   1.000
_cell.length_c   1.000
_cell.angle_alpha   90.00
_cell.angle_beta   90.00
_cell.angle_gamma   90.00
#
_symmetry.space_group_name_H-M   'P 1'
#
loop_
_entity.id
_entity.type
_entity.pdbx_description
1 polymer ?
#
loop_
_entity_poly.entity_id
_entity_poly.type
_entity_poly.pdbx_seq_one_letter_code
_entity_poly.pdbx_strand_id
1 'polypeptide(L)'
;MILPLKTRILQSMAPSVEDSTITRDVKTAFREDLQHRYTSPPTLQDYLHRSTALDPRFKSLSHMEPALRQRTYSDLTTEIVSSLGTEDCDEGQAAEPTGANLDSSSPPQKKSVMAELFGETFASKDNKTPADIIKEEVASYLAASGW
;
A
#
# COMPACT_ATOMS: atom_id res chain seq x y z
N MET A 1 8.95 -5.99 -0.43
CA MET A 1 10.19 -6.10 0.38
C MET A 1 11.15 -7.14 -0.21
N ILE A 2 11.76 -6.91 -1.38
CA ILE A 2 12.62 -7.92 -2.02
C ILE A 2 14.08 -7.78 -1.59
N LEU A 3 14.67 -6.57 -1.71
CA LEU A 3 16.09 -6.34 -1.40
C LEU A 3 16.47 -6.60 0.07
N PRO A 4 15.72 -6.13 1.08
CA PRO A 4 16.10 -6.41 2.46
C PRO A 4 16.07 -7.90 2.80
N LEU A 5 15.13 -8.65 2.20
CA LEU A 5 15.05 -10.10 2.37
C LEU A 5 16.23 -10.78 1.68
N LYS A 6 16.56 -10.40 0.43
CA LYS A 6 17.76 -10.88 -0.27
C LYS A 6 19.00 -10.68 0.60
N THR A 7 19.22 -9.48 1.13
CA THR A 7 20.38 -9.20 1.99
C THR A 7 20.37 -10.05 3.27
N ARG A 8 19.23 -10.15 3.97
CA ARG A 8 19.13 -10.94 5.19
C ARG A 8 19.42 -12.42 4.94
N ILE A 9 18.91 -12.99 3.85
CA ILE A 9 19.17 -14.38 3.48
C ILE A 9 20.66 -14.56 3.19
N LEU A 10 21.27 -13.68 2.38
CA LEU A 10 22.71 -13.76 2.06
C LEU A 10 23.59 -13.66 3.32
N GLN A 11 23.23 -12.79 4.27
CA GLN A 11 23.92 -12.69 5.57
C GLN A 11 23.75 -13.96 6.40
N SER A 12 22.55 -14.55 6.45
CA SER A 12 22.30 -15.79 7.19
C SER A 12 23.01 -17.02 6.61
N MET A 13 23.30 -16.99 5.30
CA MET A 13 23.99 -18.05 4.58
C MET A 13 25.51 -17.82 4.52
N ALA A 14 26.03 -16.86 5.28
CA ALA A 14 27.48 -16.66 5.39
C ALA A 14 28.17 -17.95 5.90
N PRO A 15 29.36 -18.28 5.41
CA PRO A 15 30.10 -19.46 5.86
C PRO A 15 30.44 -19.31 7.33
N SER A 16 30.17 -20.33 8.12
CA SER A 16 30.56 -20.43 9.53
C SER A 16 31.56 -21.57 9.70
N VAL A 17 32.50 -21.41 10.64
CA VAL A 17 33.54 -22.44 10.89
C VAL A 17 32.95 -23.68 11.55
N GLU A 18 31.78 -23.55 12.17
CA GLU A 18 30.97 -24.61 12.76
C GLU A 18 30.18 -25.41 11.71
N ASP A 19 30.11 -24.95 10.45
CA ASP A 19 29.37 -25.63 9.40
C ASP A 19 30.03 -26.95 9.00
N SER A 20 29.23 -28.02 8.99
CA SER A 20 29.61 -29.27 8.33
C SER A 20 29.92 -29.02 6.84
N THR A 21 30.72 -29.91 6.23
CA THR A 21 31.05 -29.81 4.79
C THR A 21 29.80 -29.66 3.92
N ILE A 22 28.78 -30.48 4.16
CA ILE A 22 27.53 -30.45 3.40
C ILE A 22 26.80 -29.12 3.62
N THR A 23 26.70 -28.63 4.86
CA THR A 23 26.04 -27.36 5.17
C THR A 23 26.73 -26.19 4.46
N ARG A 24 28.05 -26.18 4.44
CA ARG A 24 28.87 -25.15 3.78
C ARG A 24 28.66 -25.15 2.28
N ASP A 25 28.65 -26.32 1.65
CA ASP A 25 28.44 -26.46 0.20
C ASP A 25 27.04 -25.97 -0.18
N VAL A 26 26.02 -26.38 0.58
CA VAL A 26 24.63 -25.94 0.38
C VAL A 26 24.48 -24.43 0.57
N LYS A 27 25.02 -23.86 1.66
CA LYS A 27 25.03 -22.40 1.89
C LYS A 27 25.73 -21.66 0.75
N THR A 28 26.84 -22.20 0.25
CA THR A 28 27.60 -21.61 -0.86
C THR A 28 26.78 -21.60 -2.14
N ALA A 29 26.18 -22.73 -2.51
CA ALA A 29 25.30 -22.83 -3.68
C ALA A 29 24.11 -21.86 -3.60
N PHE A 30 23.47 -21.74 -2.43
CA PHE A 30 22.38 -20.78 -2.24
C PHE A 30 22.83 -19.32 -2.40
N ARG A 31 24.00 -18.96 -1.87
CA ARG A 31 24.53 -17.60 -2.01
C ARG A 31 24.85 -17.29 -3.47
N GLU A 32 25.54 -18.19 -4.17
CA GLU A 32 25.92 -18.00 -5.57
C GLU A 32 24.69 -17.81 -6.46
N ASP A 33 23.67 -18.64 -6.28
CA ASP A 33 22.39 -18.50 -7.00
C ASP A 33 21.68 -17.18 -6.66
N LEU A 34 21.53 -16.85 -5.38
CA LEU A 34 20.75 -15.69 -4.94
C LEU A 34 21.47 -14.36 -5.19
N GLN A 35 22.80 -14.33 -5.19
CA GLN A 35 23.60 -13.11 -5.31
C GLN A 35 23.32 -12.37 -6.62
N HIS A 36 23.17 -13.09 -7.72
CA HIS A 36 22.95 -12.49 -9.05
C HIS A 36 21.49 -12.17 -9.35
N ARG A 37 20.52 -12.76 -8.64
CA ARG A 37 19.10 -12.46 -8.82
C ARG A 37 18.81 -10.99 -8.52
N TYR A 38 17.97 -10.35 -9.33
CA TYR A 38 17.56 -8.95 -9.17
C TYR A 38 18.69 -7.91 -9.35
N THR A 39 19.76 -8.26 -10.05
CA THR A 39 20.89 -7.36 -10.34
C THR A 39 20.87 -6.84 -11.77
N SER A 40 20.17 -7.53 -12.67
CA SER A 40 19.98 -7.14 -14.08
C SER A 40 18.50 -7.25 -14.44
N PRO A 41 17.95 -6.29 -15.20
CA PRO A 41 18.58 -5.05 -15.67
C PRO A 41 18.79 -4.00 -14.56
N PRO A 42 19.65 -2.98 -14.74
CA PRO A 42 19.87 -1.93 -13.74
C PRO A 42 18.58 -1.21 -13.30
N THR A 43 17.65 -1.03 -14.25
CA THR A 43 16.34 -0.42 -13.99
C THR A 43 15.51 -1.19 -12.95
N LEU A 44 15.62 -2.52 -12.91
CA LEU A 44 14.97 -3.34 -11.90
C LEU A 44 15.57 -3.07 -10.52
N GLN A 45 16.90 -2.96 -10.43
CA GLN A 45 17.57 -2.69 -9.18
C GLN A 45 17.15 -1.33 -8.60
N ASP A 46 17.13 -0.29 -9.44
CA ASP A 46 16.69 1.06 -9.05
C ASP A 46 15.23 1.06 -8.58
N TYR A 47 14.35 0.38 -9.32
CA TYR A 47 12.94 0.22 -8.94
C TYR A 47 12.80 -0.45 -7.56
N LEU A 48 13.57 -1.51 -7.31
CA LEU A 48 13.54 -2.21 -6.03
C LEU A 48 14.09 -1.37 -4.87
N HIS A 49 15.13 -0.55 -5.12
CA HIS A 49 15.65 0.39 -4.13
C HIS A 49 14.60 1.44 -3.76
N ARG A 50 13.97 2.06 -4.77
CA ARG A 50 12.87 3.02 -4.58
C ARG A 50 11.70 2.40 -3.81
N SER A 51 11.25 1.23 -4.24
CA SER A 51 10.16 0.49 -3.59
C SER A 51 10.46 0.16 -2.13
N THR A 52 11.72 -0.13 -1.82
CA THR A 52 12.14 -0.44 -0.44
C THR A 52 12.19 0.82 0.43
N ALA A 53 12.65 1.95 -0.12
CA ALA A 53 12.72 3.23 0.58
C ALA A 53 11.35 3.77 1.03
N LEU A 54 10.27 3.40 0.30
CA LEU A 54 8.90 3.78 0.63
C LEU A 54 8.31 3.06 1.87
N ASP A 55 8.90 1.92 2.30
CA ASP A 55 8.42 1.24 3.51
C ASP A 55 9.00 1.95 4.76
N PRO A 56 8.15 2.48 5.66
CA PRO A 56 8.59 3.27 6.82
C PRO A 56 9.56 2.53 7.75
N ARG A 57 9.52 1.20 7.77
CA ARG A 57 10.40 0.36 8.60
C ARG A 57 11.82 0.29 8.04
N PHE A 58 11.99 0.71 6.79
CA PHE A 58 13.27 0.75 6.10
C PHE A 58 13.81 2.18 6.00
N LYS A 59 13.53 3.07 6.95
CA LYS A 59 14.29 4.33 7.06
C LYS A 59 15.77 4.08 7.41
N SER A 60 16.05 2.96 8.09
CA SER A 60 17.40 2.48 8.42
C SER A 60 17.84 1.36 7.46
N LEU A 61 18.06 1.66 6.18
CA LEU A 61 18.56 0.69 5.18
C LEU A 61 20.04 0.35 5.39
N SER A 62 20.41 -0.30 6.49
CA SER A 62 21.81 -0.67 6.78
C SER A 62 22.47 -1.53 5.69
N HIS A 63 21.67 -2.23 4.88
CA HIS A 63 22.15 -3.04 3.75
C HIS A 63 22.44 -2.25 2.48
N MET A 64 22.03 -0.97 2.40
CA MET A 64 22.36 -0.09 1.29
C MET A 64 23.53 0.81 1.63
N GLU A 65 24.38 1.05 0.62
CA GLU A 65 25.45 2.03 0.67
C GLU A 65 24.87 3.43 1.00
N PRO A 66 25.49 4.20 1.91
CA PRO A 66 24.95 5.47 2.36
C PRO A 66 24.67 6.48 1.24
N ALA A 67 25.54 6.63 0.25
CA ALA A 67 25.35 7.58 -0.85
C ALA A 67 24.19 7.15 -1.78
N LEU A 68 24.06 5.86 -2.09
CA LEU A 68 22.93 5.31 -2.84
C LEU A 68 21.61 5.55 -2.10
N ARG A 69 21.61 5.31 -0.79
CA ARG A 69 20.44 5.56 0.07
C ARG A 69 20.02 7.04 0.02
N GLN A 70 20.97 7.95 0.19
CA GLN A 70 20.71 9.40 0.11
C GLN A 70 20.18 9.80 -1.26
N ARG A 71 20.77 9.28 -2.35
CA ARG A 71 20.28 9.50 -3.71
C ARG A 71 18.83 9.05 -3.87
N THR A 72 18.51 7.81 -3.49
CA THR A 72 17.15 7.28 -3.61
C THR A 72 16.13 8.13 -2.85
N TYR A 73 16.45 8.56 -1.62
CA TYR A 73 15.55 9.43 -0.85
C TYR A 73 15.40 10.81 -1.45
N SER A 74 16.50 11.42 -1.90
CA SER A 74 16.48 12.72 -2.56
C SER A 74 15.61 12.67 -3.82
N ASP A 75 15.85 11.69 -4.70
CA ASP A 75 15.11 11.53 -5.95
C ASP A 75 13.60 11.38 -5.68
N LEU A 76 13.22 10.48 -4.76
CA LEU A 76 11.82 10.28 -4.37
C LEU A 76 11.20 11.56 -3.80
N THR A 77 11.92 12.28 -2.94
CA THR A 77 11.43 13.52 -2.35
C THR A 77 11.20 14.58 -3.42
N THR A 78 12.15 14.75 -4.35
CA THR A 78 12.02 15.70 -5.46
C THR A 78 10.86 15.34 -6.38
N GLU A 79 10.65 14.05 -6.66
CA GLU A 79 9.55 13.57 -7.50
C GLU A 79 8.19 13.83 -6.83
N ILE A 80 8.06 13.51 -5.54
CA ILE A 80 6.84 13.76 -4.76
C ILE A 80 6.53 15.25 -4.69
N VAL A 81 7.51 16.09 -4.35
CA VAL A 81 7.33 17.56 -4.27
C VAL A 81 6.94 18.14 -5.63
N SER A 82 7.56 17.67 -6.72
CA SER A 82 7.22 18.11 -8.08
C SER A 82 5.81 17.69 -8.47
N SER A 83 5.38 16.49 -8.07
CA SER A 83 4.01 16.02 -8.33
C SER A 83 2.96 16.81 -7.55
N LEU A 84 3.24 17.19 -6.29
CA LEU A 84 2.35 18.01 -5.46
C LEU A 84 2.26 19.47 -5.94
N GLY A 85 3.36 20.03 -6.46
CA GLY A 85 3.38 21.42 -6.96
C GLY A 85 2.59 21.65 -8.25
N THR A 86 1.95 20.61 -8.80
CA THR A 86 1.06 20.70 -9.96
C THR A 86 -0.43 20.64 -9.57
N GLU A 87 -0.73 20.42 -8.28
CA GLU A 87 -2.07 20.50 -7.72
C GLU A 87 -2.24 21.87 -7.05
N ASP A 88 -2.45 22.91 -7.87
CA ASP A 88 -3.06 24.13 -7.38
C ASP A 88 -4.47 23.81 -6.89
N CYS A 89 -4.79 24.34 -5.72
CA CYS A 89 -6.05 24.22 -4.99
C CYS A 89 -7.29 24.42 -5.89
N ASP A 90 -8.15 23.40 -6.01
CA ASP A 90 -9.58 23.63 -6.25
C ASP A 90 -10.31 23.56 -4.91
N GLU A 91 -10.17 24.66 -4.16
CA GLU A 91 -10.95 24.93 -2.97
C GLU A 91 -12.33 25.44 -3.43
N GLY A 92 -13.33 24.55 -3.36
CA GLY A 92 -14.77 24.83 -3.37
C GLY A 92 -15.30 26.07 -4.09
N GLN A 93 -15.84 25.89 -5.30
CA GLN A 93 -16.89 26.77 -5.83
C GLN A 93 -18.25 26.08 -5.82
N ALA A 94 -19.03 26.38 -4.77
CA ALA A 94 -20.48 26.40 -4.85
C ALA A 94 -20.89 27.54 -5.80
N ALA A 95 -21.25 27.19 -7.03
CA ALA A 95 -21.92 28.09 -7.96
C ALA A 95 -23.24 27.43 -8.40
N GLU A 96 -24.32 27.94 -7.82
CA GLU A 96 -25.70 27.82 -8.30
C GLU A 96 -25.79 28.06 -9.82
N PRO A 97 -26.49 27.22 -10.59
CA PRO A 97 -27.09 27.65 -11.84
C PRO A 97 -28.57 27.96 -11.59
N THR A 98 -28.88 29.26 -11.59
CA THR A 98 -30.23 29.79 -11.81
C THR A 98 -30.79 29.26 -13.13
N GLY A 99 -32.07 28.90 -13.11
CA GLY A 99 -32.68 27.95 -14.05
C GLY A 99 -33.19 28.47 -15.39
N ALA A 100 -33.47 27.50 -16.26
CA ALA A 100 -34.56 27.45 -17.25
C ALA A 100 -34.58 26.01 -17.83
N ASN A 101 -35.31 25.06 -17.24
CA ASN A 101 -36.72 24.69 -17.47
C ASN A 101 -36.95 23.60 -18.56
N LEU A 102 -37.58 22.50 -18.10
CA LEU A 102 -38.30 21.42 -18.78
C LEU A 102 -37.53 20.48 -19.74
N ASP A 103 -37.17 19.29 -19.25
CA ASP A 103 -37.92 18.09 -19.64
C ASP A 103 -37.80 16.97 -18.60
N SER A 104 -38.87 16.21 -18.42
CA SER A 104 -39.03 15.23 -17.35
C SER A 104 -38.16 13.99 -17.53
N SER A 105 -37.19 13.75 -16.66
CA SER A 105 -36.85 12.40 -16.20
C SER A 105 -36.12 12.44 -14.86
N SER A 106 -36.49 11.51 -13.97
CA SER A 106 -35.97 11.33 -12.61
C SER A 106 -34.43 11.36 -12.53
N PRO A 107 -33.81 11.84 -11.42
CA PRO A 107 -32.36 11.79 -11.25
C PRO A 107 -31.85 10.34 -11.39
N PRO A 108 -30.69 10.11 -12.03
CA PRO A 108 -30.14 8.77 -12.18
C PRO A 108 -29.88 8.19 -10.79
N GLN A 109 -30.52 7.06 -10.50
CA GLN A 109 -30.31 6.33 -9.25
C GLN A 109 -28.82 6.00 -9.16
N LYS A 110 -28.16 6.54 -8.13
CA LYS A 110 -26.72 6.31 -7.87
C LYS A 110 -26.52 4.81 -7.69
N LYS A 111 -25.97 4.17 -8.72
CA LYS A 111 -25.52 2.78 -8.62
C LYS A 111 -24.31 2.80 -7.68
N SER A 112 -24.41 2.06 -6.57
CA SER A 112 -23.32 1.97 -5.61
C SER A 112 -22.08 1.39 -6.31
N VAL A 113 -20.98 2.13 -6.34
CA VAL A 113 -19.70 1.72 -6.95
C VAL A 113 -19.23 0.37 -6.38
N MET A 114 -19.53 0.12 -5.11
CA MET A 114 -19.23 -1.16 -4.45
C MET A 114 -20.01 -2.34 -5.06
N ALA A 115 -21.26 -2.11 -5.48
CA ALA A 115 -22.07 -3.13 -6.16
C ALA A 115 -21.60 -3.37 -7.60
N GLU A 116 -21.04 -2.36 -8.26
CA GLU A 116 -20.45 -2.50 -9.60
C GLU A 116 -19.12 -3.24 -9.57
N LEU A 117 -18.26 -2.98 -8.58
CA LEU A 117 -16.94 -3.58 -8.48
C LEU A 117 -16.95 -5.01 -7.91
N PHE A 118 -17.89 -5.33 -7.01
CA PHE A 118 -17.91 -6.60 -6.28
C PHE A 118 -19.20 -7.41 -6.44
N GLY A 119 -20.10 -6.99 -7.33
CA GLY A 119 -21.41 -7.62 -7.52
C GLY A 119 -22.31 -7.55 -6.27
N GLU A 120 -23.31 -8.41 -6.20
CA GLU A 120 -24.28 -8.46 -5.09
C GLU A 120 -23.69 -8.89 -3.74
N THR A 121 -22.42 -9.28 -3.69
CA THR A 121 -21.72 -9.76 -2.49
C THR A 121 -21.70 -8.73 -1.35
N PHE A 122 -21.73 -7.43 -1.68
CA PHE A 122 -21.73 -6.32 -0.72
C PHE A 122 -22.90 -5.36 -0.91
N ALA A 123 -23.87 -5.71 -1.75
CA ALA A 123 -25.10 -4.95 -1.84
C ALA A 123 -25.89 -5.19 -0.55
N SER A 124 -25.64 -4.38 0.48
CA SER A 124 -26.41 -4.42 1.72
C SER A 124 -27.87 -4.17 1.37
N LYS A 125 -28.71 -5.17 1.65
CA LYS A 125 -30.17 -5.10 1.52
C LYS A 125 -30.82 -4.42 2.72
N ASP A 126 -30.03 -3.78 3.57
CA ASP A 126 -30.54 -3.19 4.80
C ASP A 126 -30.99 -1.77 4.51
N ASN A 127 -32.28 -1.62 4.22
CA ASN A 127 -32.97 -0.32 4.14
C ASN A 127 -33.14 0.34 5.53
N LYS A 128 -32.33 -0.08 6.51
CA LYS A 128 -32.46 0.34 7.89
C LYS A 128 -31.79 1.70 8.04
N THR A 129 -32.58 2.70 8.43
CA THR A 129 -32.00 4.03 8.62
C THR A 129 -30.99 3.99 9.76
N PRO A 130 -29.95 4.85 9.76
CA PRO A 130 -29.00 4.91 10.86
C PRO A 130 -29.65 5.03 12.24
N ALA A 131 -30.80 5.73 12.32
CA ALA A 131 -31.58 5.84 13.55
C ALA A 131 -32.13 4.50 14.04
N ASP A 132 -32.55 3.63 13.13
CA ASP A 132 -33.07 2.32 13.48
C ASP A 132 -31.94 1.35 13.88
N ILE A 133 -30.75 1.49 13.29
CA ILE A 133 -29.54 0.74 13.68
C ILE A 133 -29.15 1.13 15.11
N ILE A 134 -29.08 2.42 15.41
CA ILE A 134 -28.73 2.93 16.74
C ILE A 134 -29.72 2.44 17.81
N LYS A 135 -31.02 2.43 17.51
CA LYS A 135 -32.04 1.94 18.45
C LYS A 135 -31.88 0.44 18.75
N GLU A 136 -31.61 -0.37 17.74
CA GLU A 136 -31.37 -1.81 17.89
C GLU A 136 -30.11 -2.09 18.71
N GLU A 137 -29.05 -1.31 18.47
CA GLU A 137 -27.80 -1.45 19.19
C GLU A 137 -27.98 -1.07 20.67
N VAL A 138 -28.55 0.10 20.98
CA VAL A 138 -28.84 0.51 22.36
C VAL A 138 -29.70 -0.53 23.09
N ALA A 139 -30.75 -1.06 22.43
CA ALA A 139 -31.59 -2.10 23.01
C ALA A 139 -30.82 -3.40 23.31
N SER A 140 -29.89 -3.79 22.45
CA SER A 140 -29.05 -4.97 22.65
C SER A 140 -28.14 -4.83 23.87
N TYR A 141 -27.59 -3.63 24.10
CA TYR A 141 -26.68 -3.37 25.22
C TYR A 141 -27.45 -3.30 26.54
N LEU A 142 -28.68 -2.76 26.52
CA LEU A 142 -29.58 -2.78 27.68
C LEU A 142 -30.01 -4.21 28.03
N ALA A 143 -30.36 -5.03 27.02
CA ALA A 143 -30.71 -6.43 27.24
C ALA A 143 -29.53 -7.27 27.77
N ALA A 144 -28.31 -6.97 27.34
CA ALA A 144 -27.10 -7.66 27.79
C ALA A 144 -26.60 -7.21 29.17
N SER A 145 -26.98 -6.02 29.64
CA SER A 145 -26.47 -5.45 30.91
C SER A 145 -27.26 -5.87 32.15
N GLY A 146 -28.36 -6.63 32.01
CA GLY A 146 -28.97 -7.39 33.11
C GLY A 146 -29.27 -6.59 34.38
N TRP A 147 -30.02 -5.48 34.25
CA TRP A 147 -30.68 -4.79 35.36
C TRP A 147 -32.20 -4.78 35.14
#